data_AF-A0A0E2B2R9-F1
#
_entry.id   AF-A0A0E2B2R9-F1
#
_cell.length_a   1.000
_cell.length_b   1.000
_cell.length_c   1.000
_cell.angle_alpha   90.00
_cell.angle_beta   90.00
_cell.angle_gamma   90.00
#
_symmetry.space_group_name_H-M   'P 1'
#
loop_
_entity.id
_entity.type
_entity.pdbx_description
1 polymer ?
#
loop_
_entity_poly.entity_id
_entity_poly.type
_entity_poly.pdbx_seq_one_letter_code
_entity_poly.pdbx_strand_id
1 'polypeptide(L)' 'MGAGMTGGTAYFFQKGWDIEPLLNKEYVKTVDLENGDYEVIQNLISEHSKLTGSDLSEGILKDFETNKSYFVKVVPK' A
#
# COMPACT_ATOMS: atom_id res chain seq x y z
N MET A 1 8.11 -7.74 -8.96
CA MET A 1 8.38 -6.28 -8.82
C MET A 1 9.63 -6.09 -7.95
N GLY A 2 10.46 -5.07 -8.18
CA GLY A 2 11.67 -4.83 -7.38
C GLY A 2 12.96 -4.47 -8.12
N ALA A 3 12.95 -4.33 -9.46
CA ALA A 3 14.11 -3.80 -10.18
C ALA A 3 14.13 -2.26 -10.05
N GLY A 4 14.98 -1.72 -9.16
CA GLY A 4 15.25 -0.28 -9.08
C GLY A 4 14.66 0.47 -7.87
N MET A 5 14.28 -0.19 -6.77
CA MET A 5 13.94 0.52 -5.54
C MET A 5 15.22 0.98 -4.81
N THR A 6 15.82 2.06 -5.29
CA THR A 6 16.87 2.80 -4.58
C THR A 6 16.26 3.54 -3.38
N GLY A 7 15.89 2.81 -2.31
CA GLY A 7 15.51 3.37 -1.00
C GLY A 7 14.12 4.00 -0.87
N GLY A 8 13.04 3.30 -1.25
CA GLY A 8 11.66 3.78 -1.07
C GLY A 8 10.75 2.78 -0.35
N THR A 9 9.72 3.28 0.34
CA THR A 9 8.64 2.47 0.93
C THR A 9 7.50 2.32 -0.08
N ALA A 10 6.98 1.11 -0.26
CA ALA A 10 5.81 0.85 -1.08
C ALA A 10 4.67 0.28 -0.23
N TYR A 11 3.44 0.66 -0.58
CA TYR A 11 2.22 0.15 0.06
C TYR A 11 1.36 -0.55 -0.98
N PHE A 12 0.87 -1.74 -0.66
CA PHE A 12 0.04 -2.56 -1.54
C PHE A 12 -1.31 -2.84 -0.90
N PHE A 13 -2.39 -2.69 -1.66
CA PHE A 13 -3.75 -3.00 -1.21
C PHE A 13 -4.18 -4.39 -1.70
N GLN A 14 -4.19 -5.36 -0.80
CA GLN A 14 -4.39 -6.79 -1.08
C GLN A 14 -5.80 -7.29 -0.71
N LYS A 15 -6.83 -6.77 -1.39
CA LYS A 15 -8.20 -7.25 -1.24
C LYS A 15 -8.52 -8.32 -2.28
N GLY A 16 -8.48 -9.59 -1.87
CA GLY A 16 -8.78 -10.74 -2.75
C GLY A 16 -7.59 -11.24 -3.58
N TRP A 17 -6.37 -10.82 -3.24
CA TRP A 17 -5.13 -11.29 -3.83
C TRP A 17 -3.99 -11.20 -2.80
N ASP A 18 -2.83 -11.78 -3.10
CA ASP A 18 -1.67 -11.79 -2.20
C ASP A 18 -0.43 -11.27 -2.95
N ILE A 19 0.30 -10.36 -2.30
CA ILE A 19 1.53 -9.77 -2.84
C ILE A 19 2.75 -10.70 -2.63
N GLU A 20 2.75 -11.55 -1.60
CA GLU A 20 3.88 -12.42 -1.26
C GLU A 20 4.44 -13.25 -2.43
N PRO A 21 3.63 -13.89 -3.29
CA PRO A 21 4.15 -14.66 -4.42
C PRO A 21 4.78 -13.79 -5.53
N LEU A 22 4.54 -12.48 -5.54
CA LEU A 22 5.00 -11.54 -6.57
C LEU A 22 6.29 -10.77 -6.16
N LEU A 23 6.70 -10.92 -4.91
CA LEU A 23 7.88 -10.25 -4.35
C LEU A 23 9.15 -11.04 -4.65
N ASN A 24 10.19 -10.32 -5.10
CA ASN A 24 11.54 -10.89 -5.10
C ASN A 24 12.11 -10.84 -3.68
N LYS A 25 11.91 -11.93 -2.93
CA LYS A 25 12.30 -12.06 -1.51
C LYS A 25 13.81 -11.90 -1.26
N GLU A 26 14.65 -11.94 -2.29
CA GLU A 26 16.09 -11.63 -2.16
C GLU A 26 16.35 -10.14 -1.92
N TYR A 27 15.50 -9.26 -2.46
CA TYR A 27 15.72 -7.81 -2.46
C TYR A 27 14.74 -7.02 -1.62
N VAL A 28 13.58 -7.59 -1.30
CA VAL A 28 12.51 -6.89 -0.58
C VAL A 28 11.93 -7.76 0.53
N LYS A 29 11.30 -7.11 1.50
CA LYS A 29 10.55 -7.77 2.56
C LYS A 29 9.26 -7.02 2.86
N THR A 30 8.26 -7.75 3.33
CA THR A 30 7.07 -7.19 3.95
C THR A 30 7.40 -6.83 5.41
N VAL A 31 6.85 -5.73 5.88
CA VAL A 31 6.95 -5.30 7.28
C VAL A 31 5.58 -4.84 7.75
N ASP A 32 5.37 -4.86 9.07
CA ASP A 32 4.14 -4.35 9.66
C ASP A 32 4.00 -2.84 9.44
N LEU A 33 2.74 -2.41 9.29
CA LEU A 33 2.39 -1.01 9.19
C LEU A 33 2.36 -0.37 10.57
N GLU A 34 2.98 0.81 10.68
CA GLU A 34 2.94 1.65 11.87
C GLU A 34 1.84 2.72 11.75
N ASN A 35 1.48 3.37 12.88
CA ASN A 35 0.46 4.42 12.89
C ASN A 35 0.71 5.53 11.85
N GLY A 36 1.97 5.95 11.68
CA GLY A 36 2.35 6.96 10.68
C GLY A 36 2.19 6.48 9.23
N ASP A 37 2.31 5.17 8.98
CA ASP A 37 2.12 4.62 7.63
C ASP A 37 0.65 4.75 7.19
N TYR A 38 -0.30 4.54 8.11
CA TYR A 38 -1.72 4.69 7.80
C TYR A 38 -2.09 6.12 7.42
N GLU A 39 -1.51 7.13 8.10
CA GLU A 39 -1.70 8.54 7.73
C GLU A 39 -1.17 8.82 6.33
N VAL A 40 0.02 8.29 6.00
CA VAL A 40 0.62 8.44 4.66
C VAL A 40 -0.26 7.77 3.60
N ILE A 41 -0.69 6.53 3.83
CA ILE A 41 -1.57 5.80 2.91
C ILE A 41 -2.87 6.57 2.68
N GLN A 42 -3.51 7.05 3.74
CA GLN A 42 -4.78 7.76 3.63
C GLN A 42 -4.63 9.06 2.83
N ASN A 43 -3.52 9.80 3.05
CA ASN A 43 -3.22 11.01 2.29
C ASN A 43 -2.98 10.70 0.80
N LEU A 44 -2.18 9.67 0.48
CA LEU A 44 -1.91 9.25 -0.90
C LEU A 44 -3.19 8.85 -1.63
N ILE A 45 -4.07 8.09 -0.99
CA ILE A 45 -5.36 7.67 -1.58
C ILE A 45 -6.28 8.88 -1.74
N SER A 46 -6.32 9.80 -0.77
CA SER A 46 -7.11 11.04 -0.85
C SER A 46 -6.68 11.92 -2.02
N GLU A 47 -5.37 12.10 -2.21
CA GLU A 47 -4.83 12.83 -3.35
C GLU A 47 -5.17 12.13 -4.68
N HIS A 48 -4.95 10.81 -4.76
CA HIS A 48 -5.32 10.02 -5.93
C HIS A 48 -6.81 10.13 -6.26
N SER A 49 -7.68 10.03 -5.25
CA SER A 49 -9.14 10.15 -5.41
C SER A 49 -9.52 11.51 -5.98
N LYS A 50 -8.93 12.60 -5.47
CA LYS A 50 -9.20 13.96 -5.95
C LYS A 50 -8.72 14.17 -7.39
N LEU A 51 -7.57 13.60 -7.74
CA LEU A 51 -6.97 13.78 -9.06
C LEU A 51 -7.61 12.90 -10.15
N THR A 52 -8.15 11.74 -9.77
CA THR A 52 -8.61 10.73 -10.75
C THR A 52 -10.11 10.45 -10.70
N GLY A 53 -10.80 10.79 -9.60
CA GLY A 53 -12.20 10.40 -9.40
C GLY A 53 -12.39 8.88 -9.30
N SER A 54 -11.40 8.14 -8.81
CA SER A 54 -11.44 6.68 -8.74
C SER A 54 -12.44 6.20 -7.68
N ASP A 55 -13.49 5.50 -8.11
CA ASP A 55 -14.50 4.87 -7.24
C ASP A 55 -13.87 3.94 -6.19
N LEU A 56 -12.78 3.25 -6.56
CA LEU A 56 -12.07 2.37 -5.65
C LEU A 56 -11.41 3.17 -4.52
N SER A 57 -10.75 4.29 -4.83
CA SER A 57 -10.16 5.14 -3.80
C SER A 57 -11.20 5.76 -2.89
N GLU A 58 -12.34 6.20 -3.42
CA GLU A 58 -13.45 6.70 -2.61
C GLU A 58 -14.01 5.61 -1.69
N GLY A 59 -14.19 4.39 -2.21
CA GLY A 59 -14.62 3.23 -1.44
C GLY A 59 -13.65 2.88 -0.32
N ILE A 60 -12.34 2.93 -0.57
CA ILE A 60 -11.33 2.68 0.46
C ILE A 60 -11.36 3.77 1.53
N LEU A 61 -11.47 5.05 1.15
CA LEU A 61 -11.51 6.16 2.11
C LEU A 61 -12.77 6.16 2.97
N LYS A 62 -13.91 5.78 2.40
CA LYS A 62 -15.20 5.74 3.09
C LYS A 62 -15.21 4.73 4.25
N ASP A 63 -14.49 3.62 4.10
CA ASP A 63 -14.39 2.57 5.12
C ASP A 63 -12.91 2.23 5.38
N PHE A 64 -12.11 3.28 5.64
CA PHE A 64 -10.66 3.14 5.77
C PHE A 64 -10.27 2.25 6.95
N GLU A 65 -11.00 2.30 8.06
CA GLU A 65 -10.71 1.50 9.25
C GLU A 65 -10.81 -0.01 8.99
N THR A 66 -11.73 -0.43 8.12
CA THR A 66 -11.82 -1.82 7.67
C THR A 66 -10.76 -2.11 6.61
N ASN A 67 -10.61 -1.20 5.63
CA ASN A 67 -9.75 -1.43 4.49
C ASN A 67 -8.25 -1.36 4.81
N LYS A 68 -7.85 -0.66 5.89
CA LYS A 68 -6.44 -0.52 6.30
C LYS A 68 -5.77 -1.87 6.59
N SER A 69 -6.56 -2.86 7.03
CA SER A 69 -6.10 -4.23 7.28
C SER A 69 -5.64 -4.98 6.02
N TYR A 70 -6.07 -4.52 4.83
CA TYR A 70 -5.63 -5.08 3.56
C TYR A 70 -4.38 -4.39 3.01
N PHE A 71 -3.73 -3.48 3.74
CA PHE A 71 -2.49 -2.89 3.29
C PHE A 71 -1.28 -3.69 3.78
N VAL A 72 -0.28 -3.78 2.92
CA VAL A 72 1.04 -4.35 3.24
C VAL A 72 2.11 -3.34 2.86
N LYS A 73 3.04 -3.11 3.78
CA LYS A 73 4.23 -2.31 3.55
C LYS A 73 5.36 -3.19 3.06
N VAL A 74 5.97 -2.79 1.95
CA VAL A 74 7.12 -3.45 1.35
C VAL A 74 8.28 -2.48 1.33
N VAL A 75 9.43 -2.95 1.82
CA VAL A 75 10.67 -2.17 1.86
C VAL A 75 11.81 -2.96 1.21
N PRO A 76 12.79 -2.31 0.57
CA PRO A 76 14.04 -2.92 0.20
C PRO A 76 14.75 -3.53 1.42
N LYS A 77 15.49 -4.61 1.20
CA LYS A 77 16.43 -5.14 2.18
C LYS A 77 17.67 -4.26 2.31
#